data_AF-F6FI49-F1
#
_entry.id   AF-F6FI49-F1
#
_cell.length_a   1.000
_cell.length_b   1.000
_cell.length_c   1.000
_cell.angle_alpha   90.00
_cell.angle_beta   90.00
_cell.angle_gamma   90.00
#
_symmetry.space_group_name_H-M   'P 1'
#
loop_
_entity.id
_entity.type
_entity.pdbx_description
1 polymer ?
#
loop_
_entity_poly.entity_id
_entity_poly.type
_entity_poly.pdbx_seq_one_letter_code
_entity_poly.pdbx_strand_id
1 'polypeptide(L)'
;MSKILLSGSVLTVGTGLGLGVSAISEARDSQIILTKAKETPALPEVTESNEVVVSEPVEEIKIKCDIYSVQSSDATKGKAKLEGESFLEQEITDSTLKQQIKEVCSSSHKVYVAKVGGEWVYRSEDQSKQWTDASIQEEEKCLLYAVQSSANRTFKLVNYDFVTKEVRDVVEKQEIDHGCKQTKKVYIANLGSRQGWGYRSADQSGNWNVVS
;
A
#
# COMPACT_ATOMS: atom_id res chain seq x y z
N MET A 1 -21.60 48.87 22.23
CA MET A 1 -21.58 49.51 20.90
C MET A 1 -20.81 48.62 19.95
N SER A 2 -21.36 48.42 18.76
CA SER A 2 -20.94 47.55 17.64
C SER A 2 -19.43 47.63 17.32
N LYS A 3 -18.78 46.62 16.71
CA LYS A 3 -18.97 46.22 15.31
C LYS A 3 -18.46 44.79 15.07
N ILE A 4 -19.31 43.98 14.44
CA ILE A 4 -19.01 42.71 13.79
C ILE A 4 -18.45 43.04 12.40
N LEU A 5 -17.32 42.44 12.00
CA LEU A 5 -16.84 42.47 10.63
C LEU A 5 -17.03 41.10 9.98
N LEU A 6 -18.09 41.02 9.17
CA LEU A 6 -18.28 40.02 8.13
C LEU A 6 -17.48 40.44 6.89
N SER A 7 -16.57 39.59 6.43
CA SER A 7 -16.07 39.58 5.04
C SER A 7 -15.42 38.21 4.83
N GLY A 8 -15.73 37.38 3.85
CA GLY A 8 -16.51 37.51 2.62
C GLY A 8 -15.95 36.41 1.72
N SER A 9 -16.79 35.44 1.35
CA SER A 9 -16.40 34.26 0.58
C SER A 9 -16.11 34.60 -0.88
N VAL A 10 -15.14 33.92 -1.50
CA VAL A 10 -15.09 33.76 -2.96
C VAL A 10 -14.89 32.28 -3.26
N LEU A 11 -15.97 31.62 -3.70
CA LEU A 11 -15.95 30.29 -4.30
C LEU A 11 -15.72 30.46 -5.81
N THR A 12 -14.59 29.97 -6.32
CA THR A 12 -14.36 29.87 -7.76
C THR A 12 -14.67 28.45 -8.19
N VAL A 13 -15.82 28.25 -8.83
CA VAL A 13 -16.22 26.97 -9.45
C VAL A 13 -15.75 27.00 -10.90
N GLY A 14 -14.66 26.28 -11.19
CA GLY A 14 -14.19 26.08 -12.56
C GLY A 14 -14.84 24.85 -13.18
N THR A 15 -15.82 25.06 -14.04
CA THR A 15 -16.38 24.01 -14.91
C THR A 15 -15.47 23.83 -16.13
N GLY A 16 -14.62 22.81 -16.10
CA GLY A 16 -13.85 22.37 -17.28
C GLY A 16 -14.61 21.28 -18.04
N LEU A 17 -15.35 21.67 -19.08
CA LEU A 17 -15.85 20.74 -20.10
C LEU A 17 -14.72 20.44 -21.09
N GLY A 18 -14.06 19.29 -20.91
CA GLY A 18 -13.12 18.72 -21.87
C GLY A 18 -13.82 17.65 -22.71
N LEU A 19 -14.40 18.05 -23.85
CA LEU A 19 -14.83 17.15 -24.91
C LEU A 19 -13.59 16.72 -25.71
N GLY A 20 -13.02 15.56 -25.38
CA GLY A 20 -11.99 14.89 -26.17
C GLY A 20 -12.57 13.68 -26.88
N VAL A 21 -12.80 13.81 -28.18
CA VAL A 21 -13.34 12.78 -29.07
C VAL A 21 -12.20 12.00 -29.72
N SER A 22 -12.37 10.67 -29.77
CA SER A 22 -11.90 9.70 -30.78
C SER A 22 -10.42 9.58 -31.17
N ALA A 23 -9.89 8.37 -30.98
CA ALA A 23 -9.23 7.65 -32.08
C ALA A 23 -9.45 6.13 -31.94
N ILE A 24 -10.16 5.59 -32.92
CA ILE A 24 -10.31 4.17 -33.26
C ILE A 24 -9.11 3.80 -34.14
N SER A 25 -8.45 2.68 -33.86
CA SER A 25 -7.54 1.99 -34.79
C SER A 25 -7.48 0.53 -34.32
N GLU A 26 -8.36 -0.33 -34.83
CA GLU A 26 -8.24 -1.09 -36.07
C GLU A 26 -7.16 -2.20 -35.99
N ALA A 27 -7.70 -3.41 -35.79
CA ALA A 27 -7.30 -4.74 -36.24
C ALA A 27 -5.82 -5.00 -36.60
N ARG A 28 -5.24 -6.01 -35.93
CA ARG A 28 -4.53 -7.08 -36.65
C ARG A 28 -4.93 -8.46 -36.13
N ASP A 29 -5.64 -9.13 -37.03
CA ASP A 29 -5.85 -10.56 -37.14
C ASP A 29 -4.50 -11.30 -37.15
N SER A 30 -4.44 -12.41 -36.43
CA SER A 30 -3.38 -13.41 -36.57
C SER A 30 -3.96 -14.77 -36.22
N GLN A 31 -4.73 -15.30 -37.17
CA GLN A 31 -4.91 -16.73 -37.34
C GLN A 31 -3.54 -17.37 -37.53
N ILE A 32 -3.19 -18.32 -36.64
CA ILE A 32 -2.18 -19.33 -36.96
C ILE A 32 -2.84 -20.70 -36.95
N ILE A 33 -2.50 -21.39 -38.01
CA ILE A 33 -3.11 -22.56 -38.61
C ILE A 33 -2.72 -23.85 -37.89
N LEU A 34 -3.73 -24.69 -37.73
CA LEU A 34 -3.79 -26.14 -37.66
C LEU A 34 -2.61 -26.93 -38.27
N THR A 35 -1.99 -27.81 -37.48
CA THR A 35 -1.37 -29.10 -37.91
C THR A 35 -1.17 -29.95 -36.65
N LYS A 36 -1.24 -31.27 -36.60
CA LYS A 36 -1.74 -32.39 -37.42
C LYS A 36 -1.45 -33.62 -36.54
N ALA A 37 -2.40 -34.53 -36.40
CA ALA A 37 -2.24 -35.77 -35.63
C ALA A 37 -1.24 -36.75 -36.27
N LYS A 38 -0.40 -37.38 -35.44
CA LYS A 38 0.31 -38.68 -35.54
C LYS A 38 1.39 -38.65 -34.46
N GLU A 39 1.70 -39.68 -33.67
CA GLU A 39 1.67 -41.11 -33.92
C GLU A 39 1.82 -41.81 -32.55
N THR A 40 1.13 -42.93 -32.38
CA THR A 40 1.29 -43.89 -31.28
C THR A 40 2.64 -44.60 -31.39
N PRO A 41 3.43 -44.70 -30.31
CA PRO A 41 4.43 -45.76 -30.14
C PRO A 41 3.96 -46.80 -29.13
N ALA A 42 4.23 -48.05 -29.48
CA ALA A 42 3.82 -49.28 -28.82
C ALA A 42 4.31 -49.43 -27.36
N LEU A 43 3.54 -50.25 -26.62
CA LEU A 43 3.92 -50.87 -25.35
C LEU A 43 5.29 -51.57 -25.45
N PRO A 44 6.12 -51.46 -24.41
CA PRO A 44 6.95 -52.56 -23.96
C PRO A 44 6.30 -53.30 -22.78
N GLU A 45 6.16 -54.59 -23.03
CA GLU A 45 6.13 -55.76 -22.15
C GLU A 45 6.38 -55.55 -20.64
N VAL A 46 5.42 -56.07 -19.88
CA VAL A 46 5.42 -56.24 -18.43
C VAL A 46 6.63 -57.08 -18.00
N THR A 47 7.52 -56.50 -17.19
CA THR A 47 8.42 -57.29 -16.33
C THR A 47 7.95 -57.10 -14.89
N GLU A 48 7.27 -58.12 -14.39
CA GLU A 48 6.76 -58.24 -13.03
C GLU A 48 7.95 -58.34 -12.06
N SER A 49 8.32 -57.21 -11.46
CA SER A 49 9.22 -57.16 -10.30
C SER A 49 8.42 -56.68 -9.11
N ASN A 50 7.97 -57.63 -8.30
CA ASN A 50 7.32 -57.43 -7.02
C ASN A 50 8.35 -56.91 -6.00
N GLU A 51 8.74 -55.64 -6.11
CA GLU A 51 9.32 -54.91 -4.99
C GLU A 51 8.21 -54.14 -4.29
N VAL A 52 8.03 -54.46 -3.01
CA VAL A 52 7.16 -53.74 -2.09
C VAL A 52 7.77 -52.36 -1.88
N VAL A 53 7.47 -51.43 -2.79
CA VAL A 53 7.78 -50.01 -2.63
C VAL A 53 6.90 -49.51 -1.50
N VAL A 54 7.48 -49.46 -0.31
CA VAL A 54 6.95 -48.73 0.84
C VAL A 54 6.80 -47.28 0.38
N SER A 55 5.57 -46.93 0.02
CA SER A 55 5.24 -45.60 -0.49
C SER A 55 5.49 -44.61 0.65
N GLU A 56 6.58 -43.85 0.56
CA GLU A 56 6.81 -42.73 1.47
C GLU A 56 5.59 -41.81 1.42
N PRO A 57 5.08 -41.35 2.57
CA PRO A 57 3.95 -40.44 2.59
C PRO A 57 4.33 -39.17 1.84
N VAL A 58 3.67 -38.94 0.72
CA VAL A 58 3.81 -37.70 -0.05
C VAL A 58 3.45 -36.55 0.90
N GLU A 59 4.46 -35.79 1.32
CA GLU A 59 4.22 -34.59 2.11
C GLU A 59 3.31 -33.66 1.31
N GLU A 60 2.12 -33.42 1.85
CA GLU A 60 1.10 -32.60 1.23
C GLU A 60 1.65 -31.19 1.09
N ILE A 61 2.00 -30.79 -0.15
CA ILE A 61 2.54 -29.47 -0.43
C ILE A 61 1.44 -28.46 -0.08
N LYS A 62 1.59 -27.82 1.07
CA LYS A 62 0.69 -26.77 1.54
C LYS A 62 0.85 -25.56 0.63
N ILE A 63 -0.02 -25.45 -0.38
CA ILE A 63 -0.04 -24.32 -1.31
C ILE A 63 -0.33 -23.05 -0.47
N LYS A 64 0.65 -22.14 -0.46
CA LYS A 64 0.51 -20.87 0.26
C LYS A 64 -0.46 -19.96 -0.51
N CYS A 65 -1.40 -19.40 0.24
CA CYS A 65 -2.43 -18.50 -0.27
C CYS A 65 -2.19 -17.08 0.25
N ASP A 66 -1.99 -16.11 -0.63
CA ASP A 66 -1.88 -14.70 -0.22
C ASP A 66 -3.27 -14.07 -0.16
N ILE A 67 -3.72 -13.74 1.06
CA ILE A 67 -5.04 -13.14 1.28
C ILE A 67 -4.88 -11.62 1.42
N TYR A 68 -5.62 -10.87 0.63
CA TYR A 68 -5.60 -9.42 0.61
C TYR A 68 -6.92 -8.83 1.07
N SER A 69 -6.89 -7.88 2.00
CA SER A 69 -8.06 -7.10 2.40
C SER A 69 -8.19 -5.84 1.55
N VAL A 70 -9.32 -5.68 0.87
CA VAL A 70 -9.62 -4.51 0.04
C VAL A 70 -9.91 -3.31 0.93
N GLN A 71 -9.05 -2.29 0.85
CA GLN A 71 -9.16 -1.04 1.63
C GLN A 71 -9.95 0.03 0.86
N SER A 72 -9.76 0.08 -0.46
CA SER A 72 -10.53 0.95 -1.37
C SER A 72 -10.53 0.34 -2.76
N SER A 73 -11.62 0.47 -3.50
CA SER A 73 -11.79 -0.16 -4.82
C SER A 73 -12.62 0.74 -5.73
N ASP A 74 -12.14 0.96 -6.96
CA ASP A 74 -12.89 1.57 -8.05
C ASP A 74 -13.20 0.53 -9.14
N ALA A 75 -13.59 0.96 -10.35
CA ALA A 75 -13.95 0.07 -11.44
C ALA A 75 -12.78 -0.79 -11.97
N THR A 76 -11.54 -0.30 -11.86
CA THR A 76 -10.36 -0.93 -12.52
C THR A 76 -9.17 -1.15 -11.59
N LYS A 77 -9.10 -0.39 -10.50
CA LYS A 77 -7.97 -0.41 -9.56
C LYS A 77 -8.44 -0.23 -8.11
N GLY A 78 -7.51 -0.46 -7.19
CA GLY A 78 -7.76 -0.23 -5.77
C GLY A 78 -6.52 -0.37 -4.90
N LYS A 79 -6.72 -0.21 -3.60
CA LYS A 79 -5.72 -0.48 -2.57
C LYS A 79 -6.10 -1.70 -1.77
N ALA A 80 -5.18 -2.64 -1.60
CA ALA A 80 -5.40 -3.83 -0.79
C ALA A 80 -4.21 -4.11 0.12
N LYS A 81 -4.46 -4.54 1.35
CA LYS A 81 -3.43 -4.87 2.34
C LYS A 81 -3.21 -6.37 2.36
N LEU A 82 -1.96 -6.83 2.32
CA LEU A 82 -1.63 -8.23 2.52
C LEU A 82 -1.91 -8.60 3.98
N GLU A 83 -2.72 -9.62 4.18
CA GLU A 83 -3.05 -10.13 5.52
C GLU A 83 -2.23 -11.37 5.85
N GLY A 84 -2.04 -11.60 7.15
CA GLY A 84 -1.31 -12.77 7.64
C GLY A 84 -2.11 -14.07 7.52
N GLU A 85 -1.42 -15.21 7.65
CA GLU A 85 -2.04 -16.55 7.52
C GLU A 85 -3.19 -16.80 8.51
N SER A 86 -3.20 -16.11 9.66
CA SER A 86 -4.26 -16.23 10.67
C SER A 86 -5.54 -15.47 10.33
N PHE A 87 -5.51 -14.59 9.32
CA PHE A 87 -6.65 -13.72 8.99
C PHE A 87 -7.90 -14.50 8.62
N LEU A 88 -7.76 -15.56 7.82
CA LEU A 88 -8.88 -16.42 7.43
C LEU A 88 -9.56 -17.07 8.63
N GLU A 89 -8.80 -17.41 9.67
CA GLU A 89 -9.34 -18.09 10.85
C GLU A 89 -9.87 -17.13 11.92
N GLN A 90 -9.27 -15.94 12.04
CA GLN A 90 -9.59 -14.96 13.07
C GLN A 90 -10.67 -13.95 12.65
N GLU A 91 -10.62 -13.46 11.42
CA GLU A 91 -11.45 -12.33 10.98
C GLU A 91 -12.66 -12.76 10.16
N ILE A 92 -12.57 -13.89 9.45
CA ILE A 92 -13.64 -14.42 8.62
C ILE A 92 -14.39 -15.49 9.41
N THR A 93 -15.61 -15.18 9.84
CA THR A 93 -16.45 -16.11 10.61
C THR A 93 -17.33 -17.00 9.73
N ASP A 94 -17.70 -16.54 8.54
CA ASP A 94 -18.54 -17.27 7.60
C ASP A 94 -17.79 -18.46 6.97
N SER A 95 -18.25 -19.69 7.26
CA SER A 95 -17.66 -20.92 6.74
C SER A 95 -17.79 -21.06 5.22
N THR A 96 -18.86 -20.53 4.63
CA THR A 96 -19.10 -20.54 3.18
C THR A 96 -18.05 -19.68 2.48
N LEU A 97 -17.81 -18.48 3.01
CA LEU A 97 -16.77 -17.59 2.51
C LEU A 97 -15.38 -18.22 2.66
N LYS A 98 -15.07 -18.88 3.80
CA LYS A 98 -13.80 -19.60 3.96
C LYS A 98 -13.59 -20.65 2.88
N GLN A 99 -14.63 -21.42 2.54
CA GLN A 99 -14.55 -22.44 1.50
C GLN A 99 -14.33 -21.82 0.12
N GLN A 100 -15.06 -20.75 -0.21
CA GLN A 100 -14.89 -20.03 -1.47
C GLN A 100 -13.49 -19.45 -1.62
N ILE A 101 -12.94 -18.87 -0.55
CA ILE A 101 -11.57 -18.36 -0.52
C ILE A 101 -10.56 -19.47 -0.79
N LYS A 102 -10.71 -20.63 -0.14
CA LYS A 102 -9.83 -21.79 -0.35
C LYS A 102 -9.86 -22.26 -1.81
N GLU A 103 -11.06 -22.39 -2.39
CA GLU A 103 -11.23 -22.80 -3.79
C GLU A 103 -10.57 -21.83 -4.77
N VAL A 104 -10.82 -20.53 -4.63
CA VAL A 104 -10.21 -19.51 -5.48
C VAL A 104 -8.70 -19.53 -5.32
N CYS A 105 -8.21 -19.70 -4.09
CA CYS A 105 -6.79 -19.65 -3.84
C CYS A 105 -6.02 -20.87 -4.37
N SER A 106 -6.65 -22.04 -4.38
CA SER A 106 -6.08 -23.22 -5.05
C SER A 106 -5.81 -23.00 -6.55
N SER A 107 -6.54 -22.08 -7.19
CA SER A 107 -6.36 -21.78 -8.61
C SER A 107 -5.42 -20.59 -8.89
N SER A 108 -5.46 -19.56 -8.03
CA SER A 108 -4.87 -18.25 -8.32
C SER A 108 -3.73 -17.85 -7.39
N HIS A 109 -3.51 -18.60 -6.30
CA HIS A 109 -2.52 -18.35 -5.23
C HIS A 109 -2.70 -17.03 -4.47
N LYS A 110 -3.72 -16.23 -4.82
CA LYS A 110 -4.05 -14.97 -4.15
C LYS A 110 -5.55 -14.72 -4.20
N VAL A 111 -6.07 -14.01 -3.21
CA VAL A 111 -7.51 -13.70 -3.14
C VAL A 111 -7.75 -12.36 -2.47
N TYR A 112 -8.66 -11.58 -3.04
CA TYR A 112 -9.06 -10.28 -2.52
C TYR A 112 -10.43 -10.38 -1.86
N VAL A 113 -10.53 -9.95 -0.61
CA VAL A 113 -11.80 -9.92 0.13
C VAL A 113 -12.10 -8.50 0.57
N ALA A 114 -13.37 -8.10 0.49
CA ALA A 114 -13.81 -6.76 0.80
C ALA A 114 -14.71 -6.75 2.03
N LYS A 115 -14.73 -5.65 2.78
CA LYS A 115 -15.65 -5.47 3.90
C LYS A 115 -16.82 -4.60 3.46
N VAL A 116 -18.03 -5.16 3.39
CA VAL A 116 -19.25 -4.47 2.95
C VAL A 116 -20.27 -4.56 4.07
N GLY A 117 -20.76 -3.41 4.55
CA GLY A 117 -21.71 -3.38 5.67
C GLY A 117 -21.15 -3.94 6.99
N GLY A 118 -19.83 -4.04 7.14
CA GLY A 118 -19.18 -4.61 8.31
C GLY A 118 -18.86 -6.11 8.21
N GLU A 119 -19.34 -6.79 7.16
CA GLU A 119 -19.09 -8.20 6.92
C GLU A 119 -18.05 -8.39 5.80
N TRP A 120 -17.23 -9.44 5.91
CA TRP A 120 -16.31 -9.81 4.85
C TRP A 120 -17.08 -10.53 3.74
N VAL A 121 -16.78 -10.16 2.49
CA VAL A 121 -17.39 -10.74 1.30
C VAL A 121 -16.33 -10.99 0.24
N TYR A 122 -16.51 -12.07 -0.52
CA TYR A 122 -15.80 -12.30 -1.76
C TYR A 122 -16.55 -11.63 -2.90
N ARG A 123 -15.83 -10.89 -3.74
CA ARG A 123 -16.35 -10.22 -4.93
C ARG A 123 -15.52 -10.64 -6.14
N SER A 124 -16.16 -11.22 -7.15
CA SER A 124 -15.45 -11.71 -8.34
C SER A 124 -14.84 -10.57 -9.13
N GLU A 125 -15.48 -9.40 -9.14
CA GLU A 125 -15.00 -8.19 -9.79
C GLU A 125 -13.68 -7.66 -9.19
N ASP A 126 -13.39 -7.93 -7.92
CA ASP A 126 -12.14 -7.49 -7.28
C ASP A 126 -10.93 -8.36 -7.68
N GLN A 127 -11.14 -9.60 -8.12
CA GLN A 127 -10.04 -10.53 -8.39
C GLN A 127 -9.23 -10.18 -9.65
N SER A 128 -9.82 -9.41 -10.57
CA SER A 128 -9.20 -9.03 -11.85
C SER A 128 -8.68 -7.59 -11.89
N LYS A 129 -8.84 -6.83 -10.80
CA LYS A 129 -8.41 -5.43 -10.72
C LYS A 129 -6.91 -5.27 -10.50
N GLN A 130 -6.43 -4.06 -10.76
CA GLN A 130 -5.06 -3.66 -10.42
C GLN A 130 -4.99 -3.19 -8.96
N TRP A 131 -4.13 -3.82 -8.17
CA TRP A 131 -4.02 -3.52 -6.74
C TRP A 131 -2.67 -2.91 -6.41
N THR A 132 -2.70 -1.79 -5.70
CA THR A 132 -1.52 -1.26 -5.00
C THR A 132 -1.54 -1.72 -3.55
N ASP A 133 -0.40 -2.14 -3.04
CA ASP A 133 -0.27 -2.61 -1.66
C ASP A 133 -0.56 -1.45 -0.68
N ALA A 134 -1.60 -1.60 0.13
CA ALA A 134 -2.00 -0.67 1.16
C ALA A 134 -1.11 -0.78 2.42
N SER A 135 -0.31 -1.84 2.53
CA SER A 135 0.76 -1.97 3.53
C SER A 135 1.91 -1.02 3.19
N ILE A 136 2.10 -0.75 1.89
CA ILE A 136 2.79 0.44 1.38
C ILE A 136 1.78 1.60 1.34
N GLN A 137 1.10 1.87 2.46
CA GLN A 137 0.91 3.27 2.77
C GLN A 137 2.34 3.80 2.82
N GLU A 138 2.74 4.61 1.83
CA GLU A 138 3.77 5.59 2.08
C GLU A 138 3.30 6.29 3.35
N GLU A 139 3.77 5.83 4.52
CA GLU A 139 3.63 6.57 5.75
C GLU A 139 4.06 7.96 5.35
N GLU A 140 3.11 8.90 5.32
CA GLU A 140 3.36 10.24 4.79
C GLU A 140 4.63 10.73 5.46
N LYS A 141 5.74 10.68 4.71
CA LYS A 141 7.05 10.72 5.34
C LYS A 141 7.15 12.07 6.00
N CYS A 142 7.51 12.06 7.26
CA CYS A 142 7.72 13.29 7.99
C CYS A 142 8.67 14.20 7.24
N LEU A 143 8.23 15.40 6.88
CA LEU A 143 9.11 16.39 6.31
C LEU A 143 9.88 17.08 7.44
N LEU A 144 11.15 16.72 7.59
CA LEU A 144 12.01 17.25 8.65
C LEU A 144 12.87 18.38 8.11
N TYR A 145 12.89 19.50 8.82
CA TYR A 145 13.56 20.73 8.40
C TYR A 145 14.53 21.21 9.47
N ALA A 146 15.83 21.23 9.18
CA ALA A 146 16.82 21.81 10.06
C ALA A 146 16.86 23.34 9.89
N VAL A 147 16.43 24.07 10.92
CA VAL A 147 16.45 25.54 10.97
C VAL A 147 17.88 26.04 10.92
N GLN A 148 18.20 26.80 9.87
CA GLN A 148 19.53 27.41 9.69
C GLN A 148 19.59 28.79 10.35
N SER A 149 18.51 29.57 10.25
CA SER A 149 18.38 30.86 10.90
C SER A 149 16.91 31.16 11.20
N SER A 150 16.56 31.29 12.48
CA SER A 150 15.21 31.72 12.87
C SER A 150 14.94 33.18 12.54
N ALA A 151 15.96 34.04 12.63
CA ALA A 151 15.83 35.46 12.31
C ALA A 151 15.49 35.68 10.83
N ASN A 152 16.15 34.92 9.94
CA ASN A 152 15.92 35.01 8.49
C ASN A 152 14.86 34.02 7.99
N ARG A 153 14.27 33.23 8.90
CA ARG A 153 13.33 32.16 8.60
C ARG A 153 13.83 31.22 7.51
N THR A 154 15.05 30.71 7.62
CA THR A 154 15.63 29.77 6.65
C THR A 154 15.81 28.37 7.22
N PHE A 155 15.57 27.34 6.40
CA PHE A 155 15.75 25.94 6.77
C PHE A 155 16.33 25.09 5.64
N LYS A 156 16.85 23.92 5.99
CA LYS A 156 17.30 22.89 5.07
C LYS A 156 16.50 21.60 5.28
N LEU A 157 16.06 20.94 4.21
CA LEU A 157 15.40 19.63 4.30
C LEU A 157 16.41 18.58 4.77
N VAL A 158 16.03 17.78 5.77
CA VAL A 158 16.84 16.70 6.33
C VAL A 158 16.03 15.40 6.40
N ASN A 159 16.72 14.27 6.61
CA ASN A 159 16.11 12.96 6.78
C ASN A 159 16.12 12.53 8.26
N TYR A 160 15.53 11.38 8.57
CA TYR A 160 15.46 10.88 9.95
C TYR A 160 16.84 10.48 10.53
N ASP A 161 17.83 10.19 9.68
CA ASP A 161 19.21 9.95 10.15
C ASP A 161 19.79 11.20 10.83
N PHE A 162 19.41 12.39 10.37
CA PHE A 162 19.77 13.65 11.03
C PHE A 162 19.25 13.68 12.46
N VAL A 163 17.98 13.34 12.69
CA VAL A 163 17.38 13.28 14.04
C VAL A 163 18.15 12.28 14.91
N THR A 164 18.46 11.11 14.35
CA THR A 164 19.16 10.06 15.09
C THR A 164 20.57 10.48 15.51
N LYS A 165 21.30 11.20 14.65
CA LYS A 165 22.69 11.63 14.87
C LYS A 165 22.83 12.92 15.67
N GLU A 166 22.01 13.93 15.36
CA GLU A 166 22.20 15.31 15.81
C GLU A 166 21.32 15.69 17.02
N VAL A 167 20.16 15.04 17.18
CA VAL A 167 19.29 15.23 18.35
C VAL A 167 19.74 14.26 19.43
N ARG A 168 20.32 14.77 20.52
CA ARG A 168 20.90 13.94 21.59
C ARG A 168 19.89 13.60 22.67
N ASP A 169 19.01 14.55 22.97
CA ASP A 169 18.02 14.41 24.03
C ASP A 169 16.85 13.51 23.56
N VAL A 170 16.49 12.54 24.39
CA VAL A 170 15.40 11.59 24.11
C VAL A 170 14.04 12.28 24.16
N VAL A 171 13.86 13.28 25.03
CA VAL A 171 12.62 14.06 25.14
C VAL A 171 12.40 14.85 23.85
N GLU A 172 13.46 15.47 23.33
CA GLU A 172 13.39 16.21 22.06
C GLU A 172 13.03 15.31 20.87
N LYS A 173 13.53 14.06 20.84
CA LYS A 173 13.13 13.08 19.81
C LYS A 173 11.64 12.75 19.90
N GLN A 174 11.12 12.55 21.11
CA GLN A 174 9.70 12.27 21.33
C GLN A 174 8.81 13.43 20.87
N GLU A 175 9.23 14.67 21.12
CA GLU A 175 8.51 15.86 20.63
C GLU A 175 8.56 15.98 19.09
N ILE A 176 9.68 15.65 18.46
CA ILE A 176 9.77 15.57 16.98
C ILE A 176 8.80 14.50 16.45
N ASP A 177 8.79 13.30 17.03
CA ASP A 177 7.88 12.22 16.61
C ASP A 177 6.41 12.60 16.83
N HIS A 178 6.11 13.30 17.93
CA HIS A 178 4.78 13.78 18.24
C HIS A 178 4.32 14.85 17.23
N GLY A 179 5.14 15.89 17.01
CA GLY A 179 4.86 16.94 16.03
C GLY A 179 4.72 16.37 14.62
N CYS A 180 5.51 15.36 14.30
CA CYS A 180 5.45 14.65 13.04
C CYS A 180 4.10 13.96 12.80
N LYS A 181 3.61 13.21 13.79
CA LYS A 181 2.31 12.52 13.72
C LYS A 181 1.16 13.50 13.52
N GLN A 182 1.26 14.69 14.12
CA GLN A 182 0.21 15.71 14.07
C GLN A 182 0.19 16.51 12.77
N THR A 183 1.36 16.93 12.29
CA THR A 183 1.45 17.96 11.24
C THR A 183 2.12 17.48 9.96
N LYS A 184 2.70 16.27 9.98
CA LYS A 184 3.48 15.66 8.89
C LYS A 184 4.75 16.44 8.50
N LYS A 185 5.10 17.49 9.26
CA LYS A 185 6.31 18.29 9.07
C LYS A 185 6.83 18.85 10.38
N VAL A 186 8.14 18.88 10.59
CA VAL A 186 8.74 19.39 11.83
C VAL A 186 9.97 20.23 11.53
N TYR A 187 10.06 21.37 12.19
CA TYR A 187 11.26 22.21 12.19
C TYR A 187 12.12 21.90 13.42
N ILE A 188 13.37 21.52 13.20
CA ILE A 188 14.33 21.14 14.22
C ILE A 188 15.34 22.28 14.32
N ALA A 189 15.58 22.79 15.51
CA ALA A 189 16.47 23.92 15.74
C ALA A 189 17.66 23.55 16.61
N ASN A 190 18.76 24.27 16.42
CA ASN A 190 19.90 24.20 17.32
C ASN A 190 19.58 24.97 18.61
N LEU A 191 19.47 24.26 19.73
CA LEU A 191 19.15 24.78 21.06
C LEU A 191 20.39 25.28 21.80
N GLY A 192 21.58 25.13 21.22
CA GLY A 192 22.86 25.57 21.77
C GLY A 192 23.85 24.42 21.95
N SER A 193 25.09 24.75 22.30
CA SER A 193 26.22 23.79 22.33
C SER A 193 26.04 22.63 23.32
N ARG A 194 25.26 22.83 24.39
CA ARG A 194 25.01 21.81 25.41
C ARG A 194 23.82 20.90 25.08
N GLN A 195 22.77 21.47 24.50
CA GLN A 195 21.51 20.77 24.21
C GLN A 195 21.51 20.13 22.81
N GLY A 196 22.26 20.69 21.87
CA GLY A 196 22.32 20.20 20.50
C GLY A 196 21.08 20.61 19.71
N TRP A 197 20.64 19.74 18.79
CA TRP A 197 19.43 19.95 18.01
C TRP A 197 18.20 19.41 18.75
N GLY A 198 17.06 20.06 18.59
CA GLY A 198 15.80 19.63 19.21
C GLY A 198 14.56 20.30 18.62
N TYR A 199 13.42 19.94 19.17
CA TYR A 199 12.14 20.54 18.83
C TYR A 199 12.00 21.92 19.48
N ARG A 200 11.52 22.89 18.71
CA ARG A 200 11.22 24.22 19.26
C ARG A 200 9.85 24.67 18.78
N SER A 201 8.90 24.73 19.71
CA SER A 201 7.50 25.08 19.43
C SER A 201 7.37 26.42 18.67
N ALA A 202 8.20 27.41 18.99
CA ALA A 202 8.19 28.72 18.35
C ALA A 202 8.53 28.69 16.84
N ASP A 203 9.24 27.66 16.34
CA ASP A 203 9.60 27.54 14.92
C ASP A 203 8.58 26.77 14.09
N GLN A 204 7.63 26.08 14.72
CA GLN A 204 6.68 25.21 13.99
C GLN A 204 5.64 25.99 13.17
N SER A 205 5.62 27.32 13.31
CA SER A 205 4.71 28.22 12.62
C SER A 205 5.45 29.34 11.91
N GLY A 206 4.79 29.91 10.90
CA GLY A 206 5.32 31.01 10.09
C GLY A 206 5.75 30.59 8.69
N ASN A 207 6.11 31.59 7.90
CA ASN A 207 6.65 31.40 6.55
C ASN A 207 8.15 31.18 6.63
N TRP A 208 8.61 30.16 5.93
CA TRP A 208 9.99 29.70 5.96
C TRP A 208 10.53 29.59 4.53
N ASN A 209 11.79 29.97 4.34
CA ASN A 209 12.50 29.92 3.08
C ASN A 209 13.44 28.70 3.06
N VAL A 210 13.36 27.91 1.98
CA VAL A 210 14.28 26.79 1.76
C VAL A 210 15.65 27.36 1.39
N VAL A 211 16.69 26.90 2.06
CA VAL A 211 18.08 27.08 1.64
C VAL A 211 18.68 25.73 1.28
N SER A 212 19.40 25.70 0.16
CA SER A 212 20.09 24.51 -0.38
C SER A 212 21.28 24.08 0.48
#